data_AF-A0A6C0APE6-F1
#
_entry.id   AF-A0A6C0APE6-F1
#
_cell.length_a   1.000
_cell.length_b   1.000
_cell.length_c   1.000
_cell.angle_alpha   90.00
_cell.angle_beta   90.00
_cell.angle_gamma   90.00
#
_symmetry.space_group_name_H-M   'P 1'
#
loop_
_entity.id
_entity.type
_entity.pdbx_description
1 polymer ?
#
loop_
_entity_poly.entity_id
_entity_poly.type
_entity_poly.pdbx_seq_one_letter_code
_entity_poly.pdbx_strand_id
1 'polypeptide(L)'
;MDPIVAKQEPLGQALGQALGEAIESTLPDSQTRKRKIHCKQELIIMSLQTFYSQRTDLTEIMELLQGTSIISLRLIDWFVTNYAKRHTIGYILGGQEFMVYMSYKSQLKAYSKKLFDPFCRRERIMFSLPGTEQFITTVGKLNFFRWAIEKNVIEYLKKHRETVEAEMNTHMKQLSRSRSTRNTTNSSNETEVTSKRVRTAFQTSPPQTLCRRDVEINVGFD
;
A
#
# COMPACT_ATOMS: atom_id res chain seq x y z
N MET A 1 -28.58 57.08 77.43
CA MET A 1 -27.21 56.66 77.78
C MET A 1 -27.18 55.15 77.62
N ASP A 2 -26.47 54.73 76.59
CA ASP A 2 -26.45 53.38 76.01
C ASP A 2 -26.01 52.26 76.96
N PRO A 3 -26.30 51.00 76.61
CA PRO A 3 -25.42 49.89 76.95
C PRO A 3 -24.76 49.29 75.69
N ILE A 4 -23.44 49.15 75.80
CA ILE A 4 -22.58 48.34 74.94
C ILE A 4 -22.81 46.87 75.29
N VAL A 5 -23.15 46.03 74.30
CA VAL A 5 -23.07 44.57 74.42
C VAL A 5 -22.29 44.03 73.22
N ALA A 6 -21.21 43.33 73.54
CA ALA A 6 -20.29 42.67 72.62
C ALA A 6 -20.98 41.55 71.84
N LYS A 7 -20.74 41.50 70.53
CA LYS A 7 -21.04 40.34 69.68
C LYS A 7 -19.81 39.44 69.60
N GLN A 8 -19.95 38.21 70.06
CA GLN A 8 -19.08 37.08 69.77
C GLN A 8 -19.56 36.41 68.47
N GLU A 9 -18.66 36.24 67.50
CA GLU A 9 -18.86 35.37 66.34
C GLU A 9 -18.57 33.90 66.72
N PRO A 10 -19.30 32.91 66.17
CA PRO A 10 -18.85 31.52 66.20
C PRO A 10 -18.09 31.15 64.91
N LEU A 11 -16.77 30.97 65.07
CA LEU A 11 -15.89 30.19 64.18
C LEU A 11 -16.29 28.71 64.29
N GLY A 12 -17.19 28.22 63.43
CA GLY A 12 -17.61 26.82 63.57
C GLY A 12 -18.33 26.14 62.41
N GLN A 13 -18.51 26.78 61.25
CA GLN A 13 -19.27 26.15 60.16
C GLN A 13 -18.61 26.16 58.78
N ALA A 14 -17.46 26.81 58.60
CA ALA A 14 -16.86 26.96 57.26
C ALA A 14 -15.82 25.88 56.86
N LEU A 15 -15.47 24.94 57.75
CA LEU A 15 -14.44 23.92 57.47
C LEU A 15 -14.99 22.54 57.08
N GLY A 16 -16.30 22.31 57.18
CA GLY A 16 -16.93 21.03 56.85
C GLY A 16 -17.36 20.88 55.39
N GLN A 17 -17.53 21.98 54.65
CA GLN A 17 -18.03 21.93 53.27
C GLN A 17 -16.92 21.92 52.21
N ALA A 18 -15.73 22.46 52.51
CA ALA A 18 -14.63 22.52 51.55
C ALA A 18 -13.86 21.18 51.37
N LEU A 19 -14.08 20.19 52.24
CA LEU A 19 -13.41 18.88 52.12
C LEU A 19 -14.25 17.81 51.38
N GLY A 20 -15.54 18.07 51.15
CA GLY A 20 -16.45 17.16 50.45
C GLY A 20 -16.43 17.30 48.92
N GLU A 21 -16.12 18.50 48.41
CA GLU A 21 -16.18 18.78 46.96
C GLU A 21 -14.87 18.47 46.21
N ALA A 22 -13.76 18.24 46.92
CA ALA A 22 -12.47 17.95 46.30
C ALA A 22 -12.22 16.45 46.01
N ILE A 23 -13.11 15.55 46.43
CA ILE A 23 -12.93 14.09 46.27
C ILE A 23 -13.75 13.52 45.10
N GLU A 24 -14.72 14.26 44.56
CA GLU A 24 -15.62 13.79 43.49
C GLU A 24 -15.07 14.01 42.06
N SER A 25 -13.89 14.62 41.87
CA SER A 25 -13.42 15.03 40.52
C SER A 25 -12.34 14.14 39.89
N THR A 26 -11.99 13.00 40.50
CA THR A 26 -10.99 12.07 39.94
C THR A 26 -11.55 10.69 39.60
N LEU A 27 -12.86 10.58 39.35
CA LEU A 27 -13.40 9.36 38.74
C LEU A 27 -13.01 9.35 37.25
N PRO A 28 -12.31 8.32 36.77
CA PRO A 28 -11.97 8.22 35.36
C PRO A 28 -13.27 8.15 34.55
N ASP A 29 -13.42 9.07 33.60
CA ASP A 29 -14.57 9.16 32.71
C ASP A 29 -14.95 7.76 32.18
N SER A 30 -16.18 7.35 32.43
CA SER A 30 -16.75 6.07 32.02
C SER A 30 -16.71 5.88 30.50
N GLN A 31 -16.51 6.94 29.72
CA GLN A 31 -16.37 6.84 28.26
C GLN A 31 -14.99 6.32 27.82
N THR A 32 -13.99 6.33 28.69
CA THR A 32 -12.63 5.87 28.36
C THR A 32 -12.45 4.34 28.38
N ARG A 33 -13.43 3.58 28.89
CA ARG A 33 -13.45 2.10 28.83
C ARG A 33 -14.53 1.63 27.86
N LYS A 34 -14.14 1.11 26.68
CA LYS A 34 -14.77 -0.03 25.95
C LYS A 34 -14.51 -0.09 24.43
N ARG A 35 -13.66 0.76 23.83
CA ARG A 35 -13.29 0.55 22.42
C ARG A 35 -12.01 -0.28 22.33
N LYS A 36 -12.10 -1.49 21.75
CA LYS A 36 -10.93 -2.30 21.39
C LYS A 36 -10.03 -1.43 20.50
N ILE A 37 -8.81 -1.15 20.93
CA ILE A 37 -7.83 -0.42 20.10
C ILE A 37 -7.38 -1.40 19.02
N HIS A 38 -7.78 -1.15 17.79
CA HIS A 38 -7.40 -2.01 16.67
C HIS A 38 -6.00 -1.65 16.23
N CYS A 39 -5.14 -2.66 16.08
CA CYS A 39 -3.81 -2.45 15.54
C CYS A 39 -3.90 -2.04 14.05
N LYS A 40 -2.86 -1.38 13.53
CA LYS A 40 -2.80 -0.92 12.12
C LYS A 40 -3.19 -2.03 11.12
N GLN A 41 -2.78 -3.27 11.38
CA GLN A 41 -3.06 -4.41 10.51
C GLN A 41 -4.55 -4.82 10.56
N GLU A 42 -5.18 -4.84 11.74
CA GLU A 42 -6.63 -5.14 11.87
C GLU A 42 -7.47 -4.11 11.11
N LEU A 43 -7.15 -2.82 11.22
CA LEU A 43 -7.85 -1.76 10.47
C LEU A 43 -7.75 -1.96 8.95
N ILE A 44 -6.58 -2.38 8.47
CA ILE A 44 -6.39 -2.69 7.04
C ILE A 44 -7.22 -3.91 6.65
N ILE A 45 -7.24 -4.97 7.46
CA ILE A 45 -8.04 -6.17 7.18
C ILE A 45 -9.53 -5.83 7.08
N MET A 46 -10.06 -5.04 8.02
CA MET A 46 -11.47 -4.59 8.00
C MET A 46 -11.78 -3.75 6.75
N SER A 47 -10.86 -2.85 6.38
CA SER A 47 -10.98 -2.06 5.15
C SER A 47 -10.96 -2.94 3.90
N LEU A 48 -10.10 -3.95 3.85
CA LEU A 48 -10.03 -4.90 2.73
C LEU A 48 -11.30 -5.75 2.64
N GLN A 49 -11.82 -6.25 3.76
CA GLN A 49 -13.08 -7.00 3.77
C GLN A 49 -14.23 -6.17 3.19
N THR A 50 -14.34 -4.91 3.63
CA THR A 50 -15.36 -3.99 3.13
C THR A 50 -15.19 -3.74 1.63
N PHE A 51 -13.96 -3.46 1.20
CA PHE A 51 -13.64 -3.19 -0.20
C PHE A 51 -14.04 -4.35 -1.11
N TYR A 52 -13.65 -5.58 -0.79
CA TYR A 52 -13.90 -6.73 -1.66
C TYR A 52 -15.35 -7.24 -1.59
N SER A 53 -16.02 -7.12 -0.45
CA SER A 53 -17.40 -7.61 -0.28
C SER A 53 -18.44 -6.80 -1.07
N GLN A 54 -18.12 -5.55 -1.43
CA GLN A 54 -19.05 -4.65 -2.15
C GLN A 54 -18.90 -4.73 -3.66
N ARG A 55 -18.01 -5.58 -4.17
CA ARG A 55 -17.67 -5.61 -5.61
C ARG A 55 -18.51 -6.61 -6.39
N THR A 56 -18.91 -6.19 -7.59
CA THR A 56 -19.65 -7.03 -8.55
C THR A 56 -18.74 -7.92 -9.39
N ASP A 57 -17.47 -7.53 -9.57
CA ASP A 57 -16.43 -8.23 -10.33
C ASP A 57 -15.61 -9.21 -9.46
N LEU A 58 -16.24 -9.78 -8.43
CA LEU A 58 -15.57 -10.64 -7.45
C LEU A 58 -14.90 -11.87 -8.10
N THR A 59 -15.54 -12.46 -9.10
CA THR A 59 -15.03 -13.62 -9.84
C THR A 59 -13.68 -13.33 -10.50
N GLU A 60 -13.57 -12.21 -11.22
CA GLU A 60 -12.33 -11.82 -11.90
C GLU A 60 -11.21 -11.49 -10.88
N ILE A 61 -11.58 -10.83 -9.78
CA ILE A 61 -10.64 -10.56 -8.69
C ILE A 61 -10.13 -11.85 -8.07
N MET A 62 -11.00 -12.85 -7.90
CA MET A 62 -10.58 -14.15 -7.40
C MET A 62 -9.61 -14.84 -8.34
N GLU A 63 -9.80 -14.76 -9.66
CA GLU A 63 -8.85 -15.29 -10.63
C GLU A 63 -7.48 -14.60 -10.53
N LEU A 64 -7.46 -13.28 -10.32
CA LEU A 64 -6.22 -12.52 -10.09
C LEU A 64 -5.52 -12.92 -8.78
N LEU A 65 -6.30 -13.11 -7.71
CA LEU A 65 -5.79 -13.50 -6.40
C LEU A 65 -5.30 -14.95 -6.39
N GLN A 66 -5.97 -15.87 -7.08
CA GLN A 66 -5.56 -17.26 -7.19
C GLN A 66 -4.44 -17.45 -8.22
N GLY A 67 -4.30 -16.51 -9.15
CA GLY A 67 -3.30 -16.55 -10.22
C GLY A 67 -3.73 -17.40 -11.41
N THR A 68 -5.03 -17.63 -11.59
CA THR A 68 -5.63 -18.30 -12.74
C THR A 68 -5.97 -17.33 -13.87
N SER A 69 -5.93 -16.02 -13.61
CA SER A 69 -6.11 -14.98 -14.63
C SER A 69 -5.02 -15.06 -15.71
N ILE A 70 -5.36 -14.64 -16.92
CA ILE A 70 -4.44 -14.47 -18.06
C ILE A 70 -3.26 -13.56 -17.69
N ILE A 71 -3.50 -12.56 -16.83
CA ILE A 71 -2.44 -11.69 -16.34
C ILE A 71 -1.84 -12.30 -15.08
N SER A 72 -0.62 -12.81 -15.24
CA SER A 72 0.13 -13.36 -14.11
C SER A 72 0.55 -12.26 -13.12
N LEU A 73 0.62 -12.63 -11.84
CA LEU A 73 1.14 -11.77 -10.76
C LEU A 73 2.53 -11.21 -11.08
N ARG A 74 3.38 -12.02 -11.74
CA ARG A 74 4.74 -11.60 -12.11
C ARG A 74 4.74 -10.52 -13.17
N LEU A 75 3.81 -10.60 -14.13
CA LEU A 75 3.68 -9.58 -15.17
C LEU A 75 3.24 -8.24 -14.55
N ILE A 76 2.28 -8.26 -13.62
CA ILE A 76 1.85 -7.06 -12.89
C ILE A 76 3.00 -6.46 -12.08
N ASP A 77 3.72 -7.29 -11.31
CA ASP A 77 4.88 -6.84 -10.54
C ASP A 77 5.97 -6.24 -11.44
N TRP A 78 6.30 -6.90 -12.55
CA TRP A 78 7.30 -6.40 -13.49
C TRP A 78 6.84 -5.09 -14.15
N PHE A 79 5.55 -4.99 -14.49
CA PHE A 79 4.96 -3.77 -15.03
C PHE A 79 5.16 -2.58 -14.08
N VAL A 80 4.71 -2.70 -12.81
CA VAL A 80 4.74 -1.57 -11.88
C VAL A 80 6.16 -1.24 -11.39
N THR A 81 7.06 -2.21 -11.34
CA THR A 81 8.42 -2.01 -10.80
C THR A 81 9.46 -1.60 -11.86
N ASN A 82 9.30 -2.08 -13.11
CA ASN A 82 10.29 -1.90 -14.18
C ASN A 82 9.70 -1.15 -15.37
N TYR A 83 8.67 -1.70 -16.00
CA TYR A 83 8.12 -1.13 -17.25
C TYR A 83 7.63 0.31 -17.04
N ALA A 84 6.79 0.52 -16.02
CA ALA A 84 6.23 1.83 -15.67
C ALA A 84 7.31 2.87 -15.36
N LYS A 85 8.43 2.43 -14.78
CA LYS A 85 9.57 3.30 -14.49
C LYS A 85 10.30 3.74 -15.75
N ARG A 86 10.53 2.82 -16.68
CA ARG A 86 11.30 3.06 -17.91
C ARG A 86 10.53 3.94 -18.89
N HIS A 87 9.24 3.68 -19.04
CA HIS A 87 8.38 4.35 -19.99
C HIS A 87 7.59 5.52 -19.40
N THR A 88 7.79 5.84 -18.12
CA THR A 88 7.10 6.92 -17.41
C THR A 88 5.57 6.81 -17.59
N ILE A 89 5.02 5.62 -17.28
CA ILE A 89 3.61 5.34 -17.53
C ILE A 89 2.73 6.16 -16.58
N GLY A 90 1.84 6.96 -17.16
CA GLY A 90 0.83 7.73 -16.45
C GLY A 90 -0.40 7.99 -17.30
N TYR A 91 -1.51 8.29 -16.63
CA TYR A 91 -2.82 8.56 -17.23
C TYR A 91 -3.65 9.44 -16.29
N ILE A 92 -4.74 10.01 -16.80
CA ILE A 92 -5.69 10.78 -15.99
C ILE A 92 -6.64 9.83 -15.27
N LEU A 93 -6.73 9.96 -13.95
CA LEU A 93 -7.64 9.21 -13.10
C LEU A 93 -8.43 10.18 -12.22
N GLY A 94 -9.74 10.29 -12.46
CA GLY A 94 -10.59 11.23 -11.71
C GLY A 94 -10.19 12.69 -11.86
N GLY A 95 -9.74 13.09 -13.07
CA GLY A 95 -9.30 14.46 -13.36
C GLY A 95 -7.91 14.82 -12.82
N GLN A 96 -7.18 13.87 -12.22
CA GLN A 96 -5.82 14.08 -11.71
C GLN A 96 -4.81 13.19 -12.44
N GLU A 97 -3.59 13.68 -12.58
CA GLU A 97 -2.50 12.91 -13.17
C GLU A 97 -2.07 11.78 -12.22
N PHE A 98 -2.08 10.55 -12.73
CA PHE A 98 -1.64 9.38 -12.01
C PHE A 98 -0.42 8.77 -12.69
N MET A 99 0.73 8.81 -12.01
CA MET A 99 1.94 8.12 -12.45
C MET A 99 2.07 6.76 -11.74
N VAL A 100 2.04 5.66 -12.51
CA VAL A 100 2.00 4.28 -11.98
C VAL A 100 3.18 4.00 -11.05
N TYR A 101 4.41 4.27 -11.53
CA TYR A 101 5.63 3.97 -10.76
C TYR A 101 5.73 4.79 -9.47
N MET A 102 5.38 6.08 -9.53
CA MET A 102 5.46 6.97 -8.37
C MET A 102 4.40 6.61 -7.32
N SER A 103 3.18 6.30 -7.77
CA SER A 103 2.12 5.82 -6.87
C SER A 103 2.53 4.52 -6.18
N TYR A 104 3.02 3.53 -6.92
CA TYR A 104 3.50 2.27 -6.37
C TYR A 104 4.59 2.48 -5.30
N LYS A 105 5.55 3.36 -5.57
CA LYS A 105 6.61 3.72 -4.62
C LYS A 105 6.07 4.39 -3.35
N SER A 106 5.03 5.20 -3.47
CA SER A 106 4.34 5.82 -2.33
C SER A 106 3.64 4.76 -1.47
N GLN A 107 2.93 3.81 -2.09
CA GLN A 107 2.26 2.71 -1.37
C GLN A 107 3.22 1.86 -0.55
N LEU A 108 4.38 1.50 -1.11
CA LEU A 108 5.43 0.75 -0.39
C LEU A 108 5.93 1.50 0.86
N LYS A 109 5.94 2.84 0.85
CA LYS A 109 6.31 3.66 2.01
C LYS A 109 5.18 3.68 3.05
N ALA A 110 3.95 3.97 2.63
CA ALA A 110 2.80 4.13 3.51
C ALA A 110 2.44 2.83 4.28
N TYR A 111 2.48 1.71 3.57
CA TYR A 111 2.07 0.41 4.11
C TYR A 111 3.23 -0.42 4.65
N SER A 112 4.46 0.08 4.59
CA SER A 112 5.68 -0.73 4.64
C SER A 112 5.72 -1.79 3.53
N LYS A 113 6.91 -2.25 3.17
CA LYS A 113 7.05 -3.37 2.21
C LYS A 113 6.32 -4.65 2.67
N LYS A 114 6.00 -4.81 3.97
CA LYS A 114 5.30 -6.00 4.50
C LYS A 114 3.83 -6.02 4.11
N LEU A 115 3.13 -4.88 4.18
CA LEU A 115 1.67 -4.79 3.95
C LEU A 115 1.33 -4.32 2.53
N PHE A 116 2.29 -4.45 1.59
CA PHE A 116 2.12 -4.15 0.17
C PHE A 116 3.02 -5.05 -0.69
N ASP A 117 3.12 -6.33 -0.33
CA ASP A 117 3.90 -7.35 -1.04
C ASP A 117 2.97 -8.26 -1.86
N PRO A 118 3.02 -8.23 -3.20
CA PRO A 118 2.17 -9.07 -4.04
C PRO A 118 2.40 -10.58 -3.84
N PHE A 119 3.59 -11.02 -3.40
CA PHE A 119 4.02 -12.42 -3.53
C PHE A 119 3.69 -13.35 -2.35
N CYS A 120 2.70 -13.04 -1.51
CA CYS A 120 2.28 -13.91 -0.39
C CYS A 120 3.42 -14.44 0.52
N ARG A 121 4.55 -13.73 0.62
CA ARG A 121 5.77 -14.23 1.31
C ARG A 121 5.75 -14.00 2.82
N ARG A 122 4.73 -13.30 3.31
CA ARG A 122 4.62 -12.85 4.71
C ARG A 122 3.62 -13.71 5.47
N GLU A 123 3.34 -13.28 6.69
CA GLU A 123 2.32 -13.83 7.55
C GLU A 123 0.99 -13.99 6.80
N ARG A 124 0.54 -15.24 6.73
CA ARG A 124 -0.67 -15.62 6.01
C ARG A 124 -1.86 -15.53 6.95
N ILE A 125 -2.99 -15.12 6.40
CA ILE A 125 -4.28 -15.04 7.07
C ILE A 125 -5.28 -15.90 6.31
N MET A 126 -6.26 -16.43 7.05
CA MET A 126 -7.48 -16.96 6.44
C MET A 126 -8.37 -15.77 6.09
N PHE A 127 -8.73 -15.62 4.81
CA PHE A 127 -9.56 -14.53 4.33
C PHE A 127 -10.83 -15.10 3.72
N SER A 128 -11.97 -14.51 4.06
CA SER A 128 -13.29 -14.92 3.61
C SER A 128 -14.00 -13.75 2.94
N LEU A 129 -14.71 -14.05 1.86
CA LEU A 129 -15.56 -13.12 1.14
C LEU A 129 -16.96 -13.72 1.00
N PRO A 130 -18.02 -12.89 0.97
CA PRO A 130 -19.37 -13.40 0.77
C PRO A 130 -19.48 -14.19 -0.54
N GLY A 131 -20.04 -15.40 -0.47
CA GLY A 131 -20.27 -16.23 -1.66
C GLY A 131 -19.03 -16.94 -2.22
N THR A 132 -17.87 -16.89 -1.55
CA THR A 132 -16.68 -17.66 -1.95
C THR A 132 -16.19 -18.55 -0.82
N GLU A 133 -15.48 -19.61 -1.18
CA GLU A 133 -14.73 -20.38 -0.19
C GLU A 133 -13.65 -19.52 0.48
N GLN A 134 -13.33 -19.84 1.73
CA GLN A 134 -12.25 -19.19 2.44
C GLN A 134 -10.91 -19.60 1.83
N PHE A 135 -9.96 -18.67 1.77
CA PHE A 135 -8.65 -18.93 1.19
C PHE A 135 -7.52 -18.31 1.99
N ILE A 136 -6.35 -18.91 1.88
CA ILE A 136 -5.13 -18.46 2.55
C ILE A 136 -4.44 -17.41 1.68
N THR A 137 -4.23 -16.22 2.22
CA THR A 137 -3.54 -15.12 1.53
C THR A 137 -2.75 -14.27 2.52
N THR A 138 -2.17 -13.15 2.09
CA THR A 138 -1.54 -12.16 2.98
C THR A 138 -2.22 -10.82 2.84
N VAL A 139 -2.21 -10.03 3.93
CA VAL A 139 -2.69 -8.63 3.92
C VAL A 139 -1.99 -7.83 2.83
N GLY A 140 -0.69 -8.05 2.63
CA GLY A 140 0.10 -7.36 1.62
C GLY A 140 -0.33 -7.64 0.19
N LYS A 141 -0.71 -8.90 -0.13
CA LYS A 141 -1.21 -9.24 -1.46
C LYS A 141 -2.57 -8.60 -1.72
N LEU A 142 -3.49 -8.73 -0.78
CA LEU A 142 -4.80 -8.10 -0.87
C LEU A 142 -4.68 -6.58 -1.04
N ASN A 143 -3.87 -5.93 -0.22
CA ASN A 143 -3.70 -4.47 -0.31
C ASN A 143 -3.03 -4.02 -1.63
N PHE A 144 -2.09 -4.81 -2.16
CA PHE A 144 -1.51 -4.57 -3.48
C PHE A 144 -2.57 -4.61 -4.59
N PHE A 145 -3.41 -5.66 -4.60
CA PHE A 145 -4.46 -5.79 -5.60
C PHE A 145 -5.55 -4.74 -5.46
N ARG A 146 -5.95 -4.39 -4.22
CA ARG A 146 -6.86 -3.27 -3.97
C ARG A 146 -6.37 -2.00 -4.66
N TRP A 147 -5.11 -1.61 -4.42
CA TRP A 147 -4.52 -0.44 -5.08
C TRP A 147 -4.48 -0.58 -6.60
N ALA A 148 -4.08 -1.75 -7.11
CA ALA A 148 -3.95 -1.97 -8.55
C ALA A 148 -5.30 -1.83 -9.27
N ILE A 149 -6.39 -2.27 -8.63
CA ILE A 149 -7.75 -2.16 -9.18
C ILE A 149 -8.28 -0.73 -9.01
N GLU A 150 -8.21 -0.14 -7.81
CA GLU A 150 -8.70 1.24 -7.55
C GLU A 150 -8.02 2.29 -8.45
N LYS A 151 -6.81 1.98 -8.93
CA LYS A 151 -6.03 2.87 -9.78
C LYS A 151 -6.06 2.48 -11.26
N ASN A 152 -6.86 1.51 -11.70
CA ASN A 152 -6.92 1.04 -13.09
C ASN A 152 -5.57 0.56 -13.65
N VAL A 153 -4.67 0.07 -12.78
CA VAL A 153 -3.35 -0.46 -13.16
C VAL A 153 -3.53 -1.78 -13.91
N ILE A 154 -4.48 -2.61 -13.48
CA ILE A 154 -4.79 -3.89 -14.13
C ILE A 154 -5.40 -3.66 -15.51
N GLU A 155 -6.31 -2.71 -15.63
CA GLU A 155 -7.01 -2.34 -16.88
C GLU A 155 -6.02 -1.81 -17.92
N TYR A 156 -5.11 -0.91 -17.49
CA TYR A 156 -4.03 -0.45 -18.36
C TYR A 156 -3.16 -1.61 -18.86
N LEU A 157 -2.80 -2.53 -17.95
CA LEU A 157 -1.95 -3.67 -18.29
C LEU A 157 -2.68 -4.66 -19.22
N LYS A 158 -3.99 -4.87 -19.07
CA LYS A 158 -4.80 -5.68 -20.01
C LYS A 158 -4.67 -5.14 -21.44
N LYS A 159 -4.85 -3.82 -21.64
CA LYS A 159 -4.78 -3.16 -22.96
C LYS A 159 -3.38 -3.27 -23.61
N HIS A 160 -2.32 -3.31 -22.81
CA HIS A 160 -0.93 -3.29 -23.29
C HIS A 160 -0.15 -4.58 -23.01
N ARG A 161 -0.86 -5.68 -22.70
CA ARG A 161 -0.28 -6.92 -22.15
C ARG A 161 0.86 -7.46 -23.01
N GLU A 162 0.62 -7.59 -24.31
CA GLU A 162 1.56 -8.22 -25.26
C GLU A 162 2.88 -7.44 -25.34
N THR A 163 2.82 -6.11 -25.39
CA THR A 163 4.00 -5.26 -25.43
C THR A 163 4.82 -5.36 -24.14
N VAL A 164 4.15 -5.32 -22.99
CA VAL A 164 4.81 -5.43 -21.68
C VAL A 164 5.44 -6.82 -21.53
N GLU A 165 4.72 -7.88 -21.90
CA GLU A 165 5.20 -9.27 -21.81
C GLU A 165 6.39 -9.53 -22.73
N ALA A 166 6.35 -9.05 -23.97
CA ALA A 166 7.47 -9.16 -24.91
C ALA A 166 8.73 -8.47 -24.39
N GLU A 167 8.62 -7.27 -23.82
CA GLU A 167 9.76 -6.58 -23.23
C GLU A 167 10.28 -7.31 -21.99
N MET A 168 9.39 -7.83 -21.13
CA MET A 168 9.77 -8.63 -19.97
C MET A 168 10.61 -9.85 -20.40
N ASN A 169 10.12 -10.60 -21.39
CA ASN A 169 10.81 -11.79 -21.91
C ASN A 169 12.16 -11.44 -22.53
N THR A 170 12.22 -10.35 -23.29
CA THR A 170 13.48 -9.84 -23.87
C THR A 170 14.49 -9.48 -22.78
N HIS A 171 14.05 -8.76 -21.75
CA HIS A 171 14.88 -8.37 -20.62
C HIS A 171 15.41 -9.60 -19.84
N MET A 172 14.57 -10.60 -19.61
CA MET A 172 14.98 -11.85 -18.96
C MET A 172 16.02 -12.62 -19.79
N LYS A 173 15.84 -12.67 -21.11
CA LYS A 173 16.80 -13.31 -22.05
C LYS A 173 18.14 -12.57 -22.09
N GLN A 174 18.13 -11.24 -22.03
CA GLN A 174 19.37 -10.47 -21.93
C GLN A 174 20.12 -10.75 -20.62
N LEU A 175 19.39 -10.78 -19.50
CA LEU A 175 19.98 -11.04 -18.18
C LEU A 175 20.61 -12.44 -18.08
N SER A 176 20.02 -13.46 -18.71
CA SER A 176 20.58 -14.81 -18.73
C SER A 176 21.87 -14.89 -19.57
N ARG A 177 21.90 -14.26 -20.74
CA ARG A 177 23.09 -14.21 -21.61
C ARG A 177 24.29 -13.55 -20.91
N SER A 178 24.07 -12.41 -20.26
CA SER A 178 25.15 -11.71 -19.53
C SER A 178 25.74 -12.52 -18.37
N ARG A 179 24.95 -13.43 -17.77
CA ARG A 179 25.43 -14.32 -16.70
C ARG A 179 26.26 -15.48 -17.26
N SER A 180 25.87 -16.03 -18.41
CA SER A 180 26.62 -17.12 -19.06
C SER A 180 28.00 -16.68 -19.52
N THR A 181 28.13 -15.50 -20.13
CA THR A 181 29.43 -14.95 -20.56
C THR A 181 30.40 -14.67 -19.40
N ARG A 182 29.89 -14.38 -18.20
CA ARG A 182 30.73 -14.11 -17.01
C ARG A 182 31.36 -15.39 -16.43
N ASN A 183 30.72 -16.54 -16.62
CA ASN A 183 31.24 -17.82 -16.11
C ASN A 183 32.35 -18.41 -17.00
N THR A 184 32.44 -18.02 -18.28
CA THR A 184 33.47 -18.54 -19.21
C THR A 184 34.84 -17.87 -19.04
N THR A 185 34.91 -16.65 -18.48
CA THR A 185 36.15 -15.89 -18.28
C THR A 185 36.81 -16.07 -16.90
N ASN A 186 36.23 -16.84 -15.98
CA ASN A 186 36.78 -17.05 -14.63
C ASN A 186 37.66 -18.30 -14.49
N SER A 187 38.03 -18.96 -15.59
CA SER A 187 38.98 -20.08 -15.61
C SER A 187 40.34 -19.63 -16.12
N SER A 188 40.97 -18.64 -15.47
CA SER A 188 42.42 -18.39 -15.52
C SER A 188 42.79 -17.33 -14.47
N ASN A 189 43.59 -17.77 -13.51
CA ASN A 189 44.40 -17.03 -12.54
C ASN A 189 43.70 -16.37 -11.34
N GLU A 190 44.00 -16.94 -10.17
CA GLU A 190 43.89 -16.32 -8.85
C GLU A 190 44.74 -15.04 -8.76
N THR A 191 44.14 -13.97 -8.25
CA THR A 191 44.73 -13.20 -7.14
C THR A 191 43.62 -12.42 -6.45
N GLU A 192 43.55 -12.56 -5.13
CA GLU A 192 42.60 -11.87 -4.26
C GLU A 192 42.70 -10.35 -4.42
N VAL A 193 41.60 -9.69 -4.82
CA VAL A 193 41.31 -8.32 -4.41
C VAL A 193 39.80 -8.16 -4.18
N THR A 194 39.45 -7.82 -2.95
CA THR A 194 38.10 -7.52 -2.47
C THR A 194 37.46 -6.38 -3.28
N SER A 195 36.65 -6.73 -4.28
CA SER A 195 35.95 -5.74 -5.11
C SER A 195 34.53 -5.52 -4.61
N LYS A 196 34.34 -4.35 -3.99
CA LYS A 196 33.06 -3.75 -3.63
C LYS A 196 32.07 -3.85 -4.80
N ARG A 197 30.82 -4.19 -4.50
CA ARG A 197 29.69 -4.29 -5.45
C ARG A 197 29.47 -2.94 -6.16
N VAL A 198 30.12 -2.74 -7.30
CA VAL A 198 29.89 -1.61 -8.20
C VAL A 198 28.45 -1.72 -8.73
N ARG A 199 27.63 -0.72 -8.44
CA ARG A 199 26.35 -0.53 -9.13
C ARG A 199 26.69 -0.25 -10.59
N THR A 200 26.32 -1.14 -11.50
CA THR A 200 26.28 -0.83 -12.92
C THR A 200 25.30 0.31 -13.11
N ALA A 201 25.81 1.52 -13.32
CA ALA A 201 25.03 2.63 -13.81
C ALA A 201 24.49 2.24 -15.19
N PHE A 202 23.18 2.36 -15.38
CA PHE A 202 22.56 2.15 -16.68
C PHE A 202 23.14 3.16 -17.65
N GLN A 203 23.75 2.69 -18.74
CA GLN A 203 24.03 3.52 -19.90
C GLN A 203 22.68 4.01 -20.43
N THR A 204 22.42 5.29 -20.23
CA THR A 204 21.25 5.98 -20.76
C THR A 204 21.57 6.37 -22.19
N SER A 205 21.02 5.64 -23.16
CA SER A 205 20.64 6.33 -24.40
C SER A 205 19.49 7.27 -24.05
N PRO A 206 19.43 8.49 -24.63
CA PRO A 206 18.31 9.38 -24.38
C PRO A 206 17.04 8.69 -24.87
N PRO A 207 16.01 8.50 -24.03
CA PRO A 207 14.75 8.04 -24.55
C PRO A 207 14.14 9.22 -25.30
N GLN A 208 14.07 9.12 -26.63
CA GLN A 208 13.11 9.91 -27.40
C GLN A 208 11.71 9.36 -27.08
N THR A 209 11.17 9.69 -25.92
CA THR A 209 9.77 9.39 -25.59
C THR A 209 9.03 10.69 -25.35
N LEU A 210 8.36 11.14 -26.41
CA LEU A 210 7.08 11.81 -26.28
C LEU A 210 6.24 11.04 -25.24
N CYS A 211 5.75 11.73 -24.21
CA CYS A 211 4.66 11.21 -23.39
C CYS A 211 3.59 10.67 -24.33
N ARG A 212 3.37 9.35 -24.33
CA ARG A 212 2.31 8.73 -25.10
C ARG A 212 1.00 9.11 -24.41
N ARG A 213 0.35 10.15 -24.91
CA ARG A 213 -0.92 10.67 -24.41
C ARG A 213 -2.03 10.01 -25.23
N ASP A 214 -2.77 9.08 -24.64
CA ASP A 214 -4.06 8.65 -25.20
C ASP A 214 -5.09 9.70 -24.78
N VAL A 215 -5.43 10.62 -25.69
CA VAL A 215 -6.51 11.61 -25.50
C VAL A 215 -7.68 11.19 -26.39
N GLU A 216 -8.82 10.89 -25.79
CA GLU A 216 -10.07 10.62 -26.51
C GLU A 216 -10.80 11.96 -26.71
N ILE A 217 -10.86 12.45 -27.95
CA ILE A 217 -11.56 13.68 -28.31
C ILE A 217 -12.94 13.31 -28.83
N ASN A 218 -13.98 13.51 -28.01
CA ASN A 218 -15.37 13.47 -28.47
C ASN A 218 -15.76 14.85 -29.02
N VAL A 219 -15.92 14.94 -30.33
CA VAL A 219 -16.49 16.12 -30.99
C VAL A 219 -17.97 15.83 -31.23
N GLY A 220 -18.84 16.45 -30.43
CA GLY A 220 -20.27 16.55 -30.72
C GLY A 220 -20.52 17.78 -31.60
N PHE A 221 -21.32 17.61 -32.65
CA PHE A 221 -21.86 18.73 -33.43
C PHE A 221 -23.35 18.84 -33.08
N ASP A 222 -23.78 20.04 -32.68
CA ASP A 222 -25.20 20.45 -32.65
C ASP A 222 -25.70 20.76 -34.07
#